data_AF-A0A1W1XAB7-F1
#
_entry.id   AF-A0A1W1XAB7-F1
#
_cell.length_a   1.000
_cell.length_b   1.000
_cell.length_c   1.000
_cell.angle_alpha   90.00
_cell.angle_beta   90.00
_cell.angle_gamma   90.00
#
_symmetry.space_group_name_H-M   'P 1'
#
loop_
_entity.id
_entity.type
_entity.pdbx_description
1 polymer ?
#
loop_
_entity_poly.entity_id
_entity_poly.type
_entity_poly.pdbx_seq_one_letter_code
_entity_poly.pdbx_strand_id
1 'polypeptide(L)'
;MQDVGRRLRIFIVLFLLATVAGTVGFMVLEDLSFVEAFYYCIVTMSTVGYGDIHPTREASRMFAVLLIVMGGAAFVGLVANGTELVMLRRETRSRMQKVNMLLGVFFSEVGFGLLKIFSDYDRSIDTIRADLLIQPNWKPAQFFASQQVVRQHKMNVDLRQADLEALFGFLKRKRKLLIDLLENPVLVEQEEFSDVLLAVFHLADELSCRENLVDLPQTDREHLAGDVKRAYRKLLEQWLVYLMHLKVHYPYLFSLAVRQNPFDPQANPVVSK
;
A
#
# COMPACT_ATOMS: atom_id res chain seq x y z
N MET A 1 -9.04 11.31 4.71
CA MET A 1 -8.25 12.20 3.81
C MET A 1 -9.09 13.25 3.08
N GLN A 2 -10.30 12.92 2.58
CA GLN A 2 -11.15 13.87 1.85
C GLN A 2 -11.56 15.10 2.69
N ASP A 3 -11.86 14.90 3.98
CA ASP A 3 -12.22 16.01 4.88
C ASP A 3 -11.06 16.98 5.15
N VAL A 4 -9.86 16.46 5.44
CA VAL A 4 -8.65 17.28 5.64
C VAL A 4 -8.33 18.08 4.37
N GLY A 5 -8.44 17.44 3.20
CA GLY A 5 -8.24 18.11 1.91
C GLY A 5 -9.24 19.25 1.68
N ARG A 6 -10.52 19.05 2.04
CA ARG A 6 -11.55 20.09 1.95
C ARG A 6 -11.26 21.24 2.92
N ARG A 7 -10.97 20.96 4.20
CA ARG A 7 -10.61 21.99 5.19
C ARG A 7 -9.39 22.80 4.74
N LEU A 8 -8.34 22.13 4.28
CA LEU A 8 -7.13 22.78 3.79
C LEU A 8 -7.43 23.75 2.64
N ARG A 9 -8.27 23.37 1.67
CA ARG A 9 -8.69 24.26 0.57
C ARG A 9 -9.43 25.50 1.09
N ILE A 10 -10.31 25.34 2.06
CA ILE A 10 -11.04 26.46 2.68
C ILE A 10 -10.04 27.44 3.32
N PHE A 11 -9.10 26.95 4.13
CA PHE A 11 -8.09 27.81 4.76
C PHE A 11 -7.14 28.46 3.76
N ILE A 12 -6.77 27.77 2.68
CA ILE A 12 -6.01 28.38 1.57
C ILE A 12 -6.78 29.56 0.98
N VAL A 13 -8.06 29.38 0.65
CA VAL A 13 -8.89 30.44 0.06
C VAL A 13 -9.06 31.60 1.02
N LEU A 14 -9.35 31.35 2.31
CA LEU A 14 -9.47 32.40 3.32
C LEU A 14 -8.17 33.18 3.50
N PHE A 15 -7.02 32.49 3.53
CA PHE A 15 -5.72 33.13 3.67
C PHE A 15 -5.39 34.00 2.44
N LEU A 16 -5.68 33.52 1.23
CA LEU A 16 -5.50 34.29 0.00
C LEU A 16 -6.40 35.53 -0.02
N LEU A 17 -7.67 35.40 0.35
CA LEU A 17 -8.60 36.53 0.43
C LEU A 17 -8.13 37.57 1.46
N ALA A 18 -7.71 37.13 2.65
CA ALA A 18 -7.16 38.02 3.68
C ALA A 18 -5.88 38.72 3.19
N THR A 19 -5.02 38.01 2.46
CA THR A 19 -3.79 38.58 1.89
C THR A 19 -4.10 39.65 0.83
N VAL A 20 -5.03 39.37 -0.09
CA VAL A 20 -5.44 40.33 -1.13
C VAL A 20 -6.13 41.54 -0.50
N ALA A 21 -7.09 41.32 0.40
CA ALA A 21 -7.80 42.39 1.09
C ALA A 21 -6.85 43.24 1.94
N GLY A 22 -5.94 42.61 2.67
CA GLY A 22 -4.89 43.26 3.44
C GLY A 22 -3.99 44.12 2.56
N THR A 23 -3.47 43.55 1.47
CA THR A 23 -2.54 44.24 0.55
C THR A 23 -3.21 45.49 -0.03
N VAL A 24 -4.41 45.35 -0.60
CA VAL A 24 -5.17 46.49 -1.15
C VAL A 24 -5.51 47.51 -0.06
N GLY A 25 -5.90 47.04 1.13
CA GLY A 25 -6.22 47.90 2.26
C GLY A 25 -5.06 48.79 2.70
N PHE A 26 -3.85 48.22 2.86
CA PHE A 26 -2.69 49.01 3.26
C PHE A 26 -2.09 49.85 2.13
N MET A 27 -2.23 49.45 0.87
CA MET A 27 -1.89 50.32 -0.27
C MET A 27 -2.74 51.61 -0.26
N VAL A 28 -4.01 51.53 0.13
CA VAL A 28 -4.92 52.69 0.16
C VAL A 28 -4.82 53.47 1.47
N LEU A 29 -4.70 52.77 2.61
CA LEU A 29 -4.75 53.40 3.94
C LEU A 29 -3.41 53.97 4.39
N GLU A 30 -2.28 53.41 3.95
CA GLU A 30 -0.92 53.82 4.34
C GLU A 30 -0.04 54.21 3.14
N ASP A 31 -0.61 54.28 1.93
CA ASP A 31 0.11 54.64 0.69
C ASP A 31 1.34 53.75 0.40
N LEU A 32 1.33 52.52 0.93
CA LEU A 32 2.40 51.54 0.73
C LEU A 32 2.44 51.06 -0.72
N SER A 33 3.63 50.74 -1.22
CA SER A 33 3.74 49.99 -2.48
C SER A 33 3.12 48.59 -2.33
N PHE A 34 2.76 47.96 -3.46
CA PHE A 34 2.22 46.60 -3.46
C PHE A 34 3.13 45.62 -2.70
N VAL A 35 4.44 45.72 -2.89
CA VAL A 35 5.41 44.81 -2.27
C VAL A 35 5.48 45.03 -0.76
N GLU A 36 5.51 46.28 -0.30
CA GLU A 36 5.53 46.63 1.13
C GLU A 36 4.24 46.20 1.83
N ALA A 37 3.08 46.46 1.21
CA ALA A 37 1.79 46.08 1.75
C ALA A 37 1.63 44.55 1.82
N PHE A 38 1.99 43.83 0.74
CA PHE A 38 1.97 42.38 0.71
C PHE A 38 2.91 41.77 1.77
N TYR A 39 4.14 42.28 1.85
CA TYR A 39 5.11 41.87 2.84
C TYR A 39 4.60 42.08 4.27
N TYR A 40 4.06 43.27 4.57
CA TYR A 40 3.48 43.59 5.89
C TYR A 40 2.34 42.64 6.23
N CYS A 41 1.44 42.35 5.29
CA CYS A 41 0.35 41.40 5.51
C CYS A 41 0.86 40.00 5.85
N ILE A 42 1.81 39.46 5.06
CA ILE A 42 2.35 38.11 5.30
C ILE A 42 3.05 38.04 6.66
N VAL A 43 3.96 38.97 6.97
CA VAL A 43 4.72 39.01 8.22
C VAL A 43 3.81 39.14 9.44
N THR A 44 2.73 39.92 9.31
CA THR A 44 1.75 40.15 10.38
C THR A 44 0.88 38.92 10.60
N MET A 45 0.29 38.35 9.54
CA MET A 45 -0.59 37.16 9.64
C MET A 45 0.20 35.90 10.04
N SER A 46 1.48 35.82 9.68
CA SER A 46 2.38 34.74 10.11
C SER A 46 2.94 34.93 11.52
N THR A 47 2.51 35.98 12.23
CA THR A 47 2.95 36.34 13.59
C THR A 47 4.47 36.51 13.72
N VAL A 48 5.17 36.83 12.63
CA VAL A 48 6.63 37.10 12.66
C VAL A 48 6.86 38.51 13.18
N GLY A 49 6.11 39.49 12.65
CA GLY A 49 6.03 40.84 13.21
C GLY A 49 7.36 41.56 13.37
N TYR A 50 8.15 41.72 12.30
CA TYR A 50 9.44 42.41 12.35
C TYR A 50 9.37 43.86 12.88
N GLY A 51 8.22 44.52 12.74
CA GLY A 51 7.98 45.87 13.25
C GLY A 51 8.61 46.99 12.40
N ASP A 52 9.21 46.64 11.28
CA ASP A 52 9.80 47.54 10.28
C ASP A 52 8.74 48.38 9.55
N ILE A 53 7.59 47.77 9.24
CA ILE A 53 6.40 48.46 8.72
C ILE A 53 5.28 48.32 9.75
N HIS A 54 4.60 49.42 10.07
CA HIS A 54 3.49 49.44 11.01
C HIS A 54 2.46 50.52 10.66
N PRO A 55 1.16 50.33 10.99
CA PRO A 55 0.12 51.29 10.67
C PRO A 55 0.26 52.57 11.51
N THR A 56 0.34 53.72 10.83
CA THR A 56 0.54 55.03 11.47
C THR A 56 -0.80 55.73 11.76
N ARG A 57 -1.82 55.48 10.93
CA ARG A 57 -3.16 56.09 11.03
C ARG A 57 -4.11 55.28 11.94
N GLU A 58 -5.12 55.92 12.52
CA GLU A 58 -6.08 55.21 13.39
C GLU A 58 -6.91 54.16 12.62
N ALA A 59 -7.37 54.51 11.41
CA ALA A 59 -8.16 53.61 10.57
C ALA A 59 -7.38 52.36 10.15
N SER A 60 -6.10 52.51 9.81
CA SER A 60 -5.22 51.41 9.41
C SER A 60 -4.83 50.52 10.59
N ARG A 61 -4.71 51.07 11.81
CA ARG A 61 -4.56 50.26 13.04
C ARG A 61 -5.78 49.38 13.28
N MET A 62 -6.99 49.91 13.14
CA MET A 62 -8.22 49.12 13.29
C MET A 62 -8.31 48.03 12.21
N PHE A 63 -7.95 48.37 10.97
CA PHE A 63 -7.88 47.40 9.88
C PHE A 63 -6.83 46.30 10.14
N ALA A 64 -5.66 46.66 10.68
CA ALA A 64 -4.62 45.72 11.07
C ALA A 64 -5.11 44.74 12.16
N VAL A 65 -5.86 45.21 13.16
CA VAL A 65 -6.46 44.33 14.18
C VAL A 65 -7.38 43.29 13.53
N LEU A 66 -8.24 43.70 12.59
CA LEU A 66 -9.11 42.78 11.86
C LEU A 66 -8.30 41.78 11.02
N LEU A 67 -7.25 42.24 10.34
CA LEU A 67 -6.38 41.37 9.55
C LEU A 67 -5.63 40.37 10.44
N ILE A 68 -5.15 40.79 11.62
CA ILE A 68 -4.47 39.90 12.57
C ILE A 68 -5.42 38.80 13.03
N VAL A 69 -6.64 39.15 13.44
CA VAL A 69 -7.62 38.17 13.93
C VAL A 69 -8.03 37.21 12.82
N MET A 70 -8.46 37.73 11.67
CA MET A 70 -9.02 36.92 10.59
C MET A 70 -7.94 36.21 9.77
N GLY A 71 -6.93 36.97 9.35
CA GLY A 71 -5.81 36.48 8.54
C GLY A 71 -4.85 35.60 9.34
N GLY A 72 -4.56 35.96 10.59
CA GLY A 72 -3.80 35.11 11.50
C GLY A 72 -4.50 33.79 11.79
N ALA A 73 -5.82 33.81 12.07
CA ALA A 73 -6.59 32.57 12.23
C ALA A 73 -6.58 31.72 10.95
N ALA A 74 -6.71 32.34 9.78
CA ALA A 74 -6.62 31.62 8.50
C ALA A 74 -5.24 30.99 8.28
N PHE A 75 -4.15 31.70 8.63
CA PHE A 75 -2.79 31.19 8.54
C PHE A 75 -2.53 30.01 9.49
N VAL A 76 -2.97 30.11 10.75
CA VAL A 76 -2.87 29.01 11.72
C VAL A 76 -3.65 27.79 11.23
N GLY A 77 -4.87 27.98 10.72
CA GLY A 77 -5.67 26.90 10.15
C GLY A 77 -5.01 26.26 8.92
N LEU A 78 -4.39 27.05 8.05
CA LEU A 78 -3.62 26.58 6.90
C LEU A 78 -2.45 25.69 7.33
N VAL A 79 -1.62 26.15 8.27
CA VAL A 79 -0.46 25.40 8.77
C VAL A 79 -0.91 24.12 9.47
N ALA A 80 -1.91 24.19 10.36
CA ALA A 80 -2.39 23.03 11.11
C ALA A 80 -2.97 21.92 10.20
N ASN A 81 -3.78 22.27 9.20
CA ASN A 81 -4.31 21.26 8.26
C ASN A 81 -3.22 20.76 7.31
N GLY A 82 -2.22 21.61 6.99
CA GLY A 82 -1.05 21.21 6.22
C GLY A 82 -0.19 20.18 6.95
N THR A 83 0.08 20.39 8.23
CA THR A 83 0.84 19.45 9.06
C THR A 83 0.08 18.13 9.27
N GLU A 84 -1.22 18.19 9.54
CA GLU A 84 -2.10 17.01 9.63
C GLU A 84 -2.05 16.17 8.35
N LEU A 85 -2.16 16.82 7.17
CA LEU A 85 -2.08 16.11 5.88
C LEU A 85 -0.72 15.41 5.68
N VAL A 86 0.37 16.08 6.04
CA VAL A 86 1.72 15.49 5.95
C VAL A 86 1.85 14.32 6.92
N MET A 87 1.33 14.44 8.13
CA MET A 87 1.36 13.37 9.14
C MET A 87 0.58 12.14 8.70
N LEU A 88 -0.66 12.31 8.22
CA LEU A 88 -1.48 11.22 7.68
C LEU A 88 -0.78 10.51 6.51
N ARG A 89 -0.16 11.28 5.59
CA ARG A 89 0.61 10.69 4.48
C ARG A 89 1.82 9.89 4.98
N ARG A 90 2.52 10.38 6.01
CA ARG A 90 3.65 9.67 6.62
C ARG A 90 3.21 8.37 7.30
N GLU A 91 2.10 8.41 8.03
CA GLU A 91 1.52 7.23 8.69
C GLU A 91 1.11 6.16 7.67
N THR A 92 0.38 6.53 6.62
CA THR A 92 0.01 5.58 5.54
C THR A 92 1.26 4.99 4.89
N ARG A 93 2.29 5.79 4.62
CA ARG A 93 3.55 5.30 4.03
C ARG A 93 4.28 4.33 4.95
N SER A 94 4.38 4.66 6.24
CA SER A 94 5.00 3.79 7.26
C SER A 94 4.24 2.48 7.42
N ARG A 95 2.91 2.54 7.43
CA ARG A 95 2.03 1.36 7.47
C ARG A 95 2.29 0.45 6.26
N MET A 96 2.29 1.00 5.04
CA MET A 96 2.57 0.19 3.84
C MET A 96 3.99 -0.40 3.83
N GLN A 97 4.99 0.33 4.33
CA GLN A 97 6.34 -0.24 4.47
C GLN A 97 6.35 -1.46 5.39
N LYS A 98 5.64 -1.41 6.52
CA LYS A 98 5.51 -2.55 7.44
C LYS A 98 4.78 -3.73 6.78
N VAL A 99 3.66 -3.48 6.10
CA VAL A 99 2.92 -4.51 5.34
C VAL A 99 3.83 -5.17 4.31
N ASN A 100 4.60 -4.38 3.56
CA ASN A 100 5.49 -4.89 2.52
C ASN A 100 6.67 -5.70 3.06
N MET A 101 7.18 -5.35 4.25
CA MET A 101 8.17 -6.16 4.95
C MET A 101 7.59 -7.52 5.36
N LEU A 102 6.37 -7.54 5.90
CA LEU A 102 5.68 -8.78 6.30
C LEU A 102 5.32 -9.64 5.09
N LEU A 103 4.89 -9.04 3.98
CA LEU A 103 4.73 -9.72 2.69
C LEU A 103 6.04 -10.37 2.24
N GLY A 104 7.16 -9.67 2.41
CA GLY A 104 8.49 -10.21 2.11
C GLY A 104 8.80 -11.48 2.88
N VAL A 105 8.62 -11.46 4.20
CA VAL A 105 8.81 -12.63 5.08
C VAL A 105 7.86 -13.76 4.69
N PHE A 106 6.59 -13.45 4.44
CA PHE A 106 5.61 -14.45 4.04
C PHE A 106 5.97 -15.10 2.70
N PHE A 107 6.32 -14.33 1.68
CA PHE A 107 6.65 -14.89 0.37
C PHE A 107 7.95 -15.70 0.41
N SER A 108 8.98 -15.23 1.11
CA SER A 108 10.25 -15.96 1.24
C SER A 108 10.09 -17.28 1.99
N GLU A 109 9.24 -17.32 3.03
CA GLU A 109 9.10 -18.50 3.88
C GLU A 109 8.00 -19.46 3.45
N VAL A 110 6.92 -18.95 2.89
CA VAL A 110 5.67 -19.70 2.62
C VAL A 110 5.24 -19.54 1.17
N GLY A 111 5.08 -18.29 0.70
CA GLY A 111 4.39 -17.99 -0.55
C GLY A 111 5.02 -18.63 -1.80
N PHE A 112 6.34 -18.52 -2.00
CA PHE A 112 6.99 -19.16 -3.16
C PHE A 112 6.87 -20.69 -3.14
N GLY A 113 7.00 -21.30 -1.96
CA GLY A 113 6.84 -22.74 -1.81
C GLY A 113 5.43 -23.20 -2.15
N LEU A 114 4.41 -22.50 -1.64
CA LEU A 114 3.01 -22.81 -1.94
C LEU A 114 2.67 -22.57 -3.41
N LEU A 115 3.15 -21.49 -4.03
CA LEU A 115 2.92 -21.24 -5.46
C LEU A 115 3.47 -22.39 -6.30
N LYS A 116 4.67 -22.88 -5.99
CA LYS A 116 5.26 -24.03 -6.68
C LYS A 116 4.38 -25.28 -6.52
N ILE A 117 4.05 -25.65 -5.28
CA ILE A 117 3.22 -26.82 -4.98
C ILE A 117 1.85 -26.72 -5.67
N PHE A 118 1.18 -25.58 -5.59
CA PHE A 118 -0.15 -25.39 -6.19
C PHE A 118 -0.09 -25.35 -7.72
N SER A 119 1.00 -24.85 -8.30
CA SER A 119 1.19 -24.88 -9.75
C SER A 119 1.30 -26.30 -10.30
N ASP A 120 1.86 -27.24 -9.54
CA ASP A 120 1.94 -28.66 -9.91
C ASP A 120 0.56 -29.33 -9.87
N TYR A 121 -0.38 -28.79 -9.08
CA TYR A 121 -1.76 -29.30 -8.97
C TYR A 121 -2.71 -28.69 -10.01
N ASP A 122 -2.34 -27.56 -10.64
CA ASP A 122 -3.15 -26.91 -11.65
C ASP A 122 -2.87 -27.48 -13.05
N ARG A 123 -3.78 -28.35 -13.53
CA ARG A 123 -3.69 -28.97 -14.87
C ARG A 123 -3.79 -27.97 -16.03
N SER A 124 -4.19 -26.73 -15.73
CA SER A 124 -4.35 -25.66 -16.72
C SER A 124 -3.26 -24.59 -16.62
N ILE A 125 -2.23 -24.75 -15.77
CA ILE A 125 -1.22 -23.72 -15.57
C ILE A 125 -0.48 -23.33 -16.86
N ASP A 126 -0.27 -24.29 -17.77
CA ASP A 126 0.47 -24.05 -19.01
C ASP A 126 -0.25 -23.05 -19.94
N THR A 127 -1.56 -22.82 -19.77
CA THR A 127 -2.29 -21.81 -20.56
C THR A 127 -1.92 -20.39 -20.20
N ILE A 128 -1.43 -20.14 -18.98
CA ILE A 128 -1.04 -18.81 -18.48
C ILE A 128 0.42 -18.73 -18.08
N ARG A 129 1.19 -19.83 -18.18
CA ARG A 129 2.58 -19.89 -17.72
C ARG A 129 3.44 -18.79 -18.34
N ALA A 130 3.29 -18.55 -19.64
CA ALA A 130 4.02 -17.49 -20.33
C ALA A 130 3.75 -16.08 -19.74
N ASP A 131 2.51 -15.82 -19.32
CA ASP A 131 2.09 -14.57 -18.67
C ASP A 131 2.53 -14.46 -17.20
N LEU A 132 3.11 -15.52 -16.63
CA LEU A 132 3.66 -15.55 -15.27
C LEU A 132 5.19 -15.55 -15.26
N LEU A 133 5.84 -15.66 -16.41
CA LEU A 133 7.30 -15.55 -16.55
C LEU A 133 7.75 -14.08 -16.48
N ILE A 134 7.79 -13.55 -15.26
CA ILE A 134 8.18 -12.17 -14.97
C ILE A 134 9.61 -11.92 -15.47
N GLN A 135 9.80 -10.89 -16.30
CA GLN A 135 11.13 -10.50 -16.77
C GLN A 135 11.64 -9.26 -16.02
N PRO A 136 12.97 -9.10 -15.87
CA PRO A 136 13.57 -7.94 -15.19
C PRO A 136 13.15 -6.59 -15.78
N ASN A 137 12.82 -6.55 -17.07
CA ASN A 137 12.44 -5.35 -17.80
C ASN A 137 10.92 -5.02 -17.74
N TRP A 138 10.11 -5.82 -17.05
CA TRP A 138 8.65 -5.63 -17.01
C TRP A 138 8.24 -4.26 -16.49
N LYS A 139 7.31 -3.58 -17.18
CA LYS A 139 6.71 -2.30 -16.73
C LYS A 139 5.42 -2.58 -15.93
N PRO A 140 4.93 -1.61 -15.11
CA PRO A 140 3.69 -1.76 -14.36
C PRO A 140 2.49 -2.26 -15.20
N ALA A 141 2.36 -1.81 -16.45
CA ALA A 141 1.32 -2.26 -17.37
C ALA A 141 1.32 -3.79 -17.61
N GLN A 142 2.49 -4.43 -17.63
CA GLN A 142 2.60 -5.88 -17.83
C GLN A 142 2.17 -6.66 -16.59
N PHE A 143 2.45 -6.14 -15.39
CA PHE A 143 1.91 -6.71 -14.14
C PHE A 143 0.38 -6.64 -14.12
N PHE A 144 -0.22 -5.51 -14.52
CA PHE A 144 -1.68 -5.39 -14.60
C PHE A 144 -2.30 -6.33 -15.65
N ALA A 145 -1.66 -6.51 -16.81
CA ALA A 145 -2.10 -7.48 -17.81
C ALA A 145 -2.05 -8.91 -17.27
N SER A 146 -0.95 -9.29 -16.63
CA SER A 146 -0.80 -10.61 -15.98
C SER A 146 -1.84 -10.83 -14.89
N GLN A 147 -2.15 -9.82 -14.07
CA GLN A 147 -3.24 -9.90 -13.08
C GLN A 147 -4.61 -10.14 -13.72
N GLN A 148 -4.91 -9.53 -14.86
CA GLN A 148 -6.16 -9.78 -15.58
C GLN A 148 -6.23 -11.22 -16.09
N VAL A 149 -5.12 -11.74 -16.63
CA VAL A 149 -5.02 -13.15 -17.05
C VAL A 149 -5.27 -14.09 -15.87
N VAL A 150 -4.63 -13.84 -14.72
CA VAL A 150 -4.82 -14.63 -13.49
C VAL A 150 -6.28 -14.61 -13.02
N ARG A 151 -6.96 -13.46 -13.07
CA ARG A 151 -8.38 -13.33 -12.66
C ARG A 151 -9.32 -14.12 -13.57
N GLN A 152 -9.03 -14.21 -14.86
CA GLN A 152 -9.82 -14.97 -15.83
C GLN A 152 -9.47 -16.46 -15.85
N HIS A 153 -8.34 -16.84 -15.26
CA HIS A 153 -7.88 -18.21 -15.22
C HIS A 153 -8.81 -19.11 -14.39
N LYS A 154 -9.23 -20.23 -14.98
CA LYS A 154 -10.17 -21.15 -14.35
C LYS A 154 -9.57 -21.93 -13.19
N MET A 155 -8.24 -22.11 -13.15
CA MET A 155 -7.50 -22.89 -12.14
C MET A 155 -8.10 -24.28 -11.94
N ASN A 156 -7.73 -25.22 -12.81
CA ASN A 156 -8.17 -26.61 -12.75
C ASN A 156 -7.29 -27.42 -11.79
N VAL A 157 -7.52 -27.21 -10.49
CA VAL A 157 -6.79 -27.91 -9.42
C VAL A 157 -7.27 -29.36 -9.32
N ASP A 158 -6.35 -30.30 -9.50
CA ASP A 158 -6.59 -31.74 -9.43
C ASP A 158 -5.71 -32.39 -8.35
N LEU A 159 -6.34 -32.87 -7.27
CA LEU A 159 -5.66 -33.50 -6.14
C LEU A 159 -5.62 -35.04 -6.22
N ARG A 160 -5.95 -35.66 -7.36
CA ARG A 160 -5.95 -37.14 -7.48
C ARG A 160 -4.57 -37.76 -7.33
N GLN A 161 -3.53 -37.06 -7.79
CA GLN A 161 -2.13 -37.49 -7.73
C GLN A 161 -1.28 -36.55 -6.86
N ALA A 162 -1.93 -35.66 -6.08
CA ALA A 162 -1.23 -34.71 -5.24
C ALA A 162 -0.65 -35.37 -3.98
N ASP A 163 0.55 -34.96 -3.60
CA ASP A 163 1.16 -35.34 -2.32
C ASP A 163 0.67 -34.40 -1.21
N LEU A 164 -0.49 -34.74 -0.66
CA LEU A 164 -1.12 -33.97 0.42
C LEU A 164 -0.34 -34.06 1.74
N GLU A 165 0.43 -35.13 1.97
CA GLU A 165 1.30 -35.26 3.14
C GLU A 165 2.48 -34.27 3.06
N ALA A 166 3.09 -34.11 1.89
CA ALA A 166 4.15 -33.12 1.69
C ALA A 166 3.62 -31.69 1.87
N LEU A 167 2.44 -31.38 1.31
CA LEU A 167 1.79 -30.08 1.50
C LEU A 167 1.48 -29.82 2.99
N PHE A 168 0.87 -30.79 3.67
CA PHE A 168 0.57 -30.68 5.09
C PHE A 168 1.85 -30.52 5.92
N GLY A 169 2.88 -31.33 5.66
CA GLY A 169 4.18 -31.23 6.33
C GLY A 169 4.83 -29.86 6.12
N PHE A 170 4.72 -29.28 4.92
CA PHE A 170 5.17 -27.91 4.64
C PHE A 170 4.41 -26.89 5.47
N LEU A 171 3.08 -26.89 5.42
CA LEU A 171 2.23 -25.95 6.15
C LEU A 171 2.38 -26.07 7.66
N LYS A 172 2.46 -27.30 8.19
CA LYS A 172 2.68 -27.58 9.61
C LYS A 172 3.96 -26.95 10.14
N ARG A 173 5.07 -27.02 9.38
CA ARG A 173 6.34 -26.36 9.76
C ARG A 173 6.24 -24.84 9.77
N LYS A 174 5.34 -24.26 8.97
CA LYS A 174 5.14 -22.81 8.84
C LYS A 174 3.99 -22.29 9.71
N ARG A 175 3.27 -23.16 10.44
CA ARG A 175 2.09 -22.80 11.25
C ARG A 175 2.36 -21.67 12.23
N LYS A 176 3.49 -21.73 12.97
CA LYS A 176 3.86 -20.68 13.93
C LYS A 176 3.97 -19.31 13.25
N LEU A 177 4.68 -19.24 12.12
CA LEU A 177 4.83 -18.00 11.36
C LEU A 177 3.48 -17.47 10.86
N LEU A 178 2.59 -18.34 10.39
CA LEU A 178 1.25 -17.92 9.93
C LEU A 178 0.43 -17.31 11.06
N ILE A 179 0.49 -17.88 12.26
CA ILE A 179 -0.17 -17.34 13.47
C ILE A 179 0.47 -15.99 13.84
N ASP A 180 1.80 -15.92 13.92
CA ASP A 180 2.53 -14.69 14.26
C ASP A 180 2.19 -13.54 13.27
N LEU A 181 1.96 -13.87 11.99
CA LEU A 181 1.53 -12.91 10.97
C LEU A 181 0.07 -12.49 11.16
N LEU A 182 -0.85 -13.43 11.40
CA LEU A 182 -2.28 -13.14 11.62
C LEU A 182 -2.52 -12.29 12.87
N GLU A 183 -1.72 -12.47 13.91
CA GLU A 183 -1.78 -11.66 15.14
C GLU A 183 -1.21 -10.25 14.96
N ASN A 184 -0.57 -9.95 13.83
CA ASN A 184 0.04 -8.65 13.60
C ASN A 184 -1.03 -7.58 13.29
N PRO A 185 -1.18 -6.54 14.14
CA PRO A 185 -2.25 -5.55 13.98
C PRO A 185 -2.13 -4.73 12.70
N VAL A 186 -0.94 -4.64 12.12
CA VAL A 186 -0.72 -3.92 10.85
C VAL A 186 -1.34 -4.65 9.67
N LEU A 187 -1.46 -5.99 9.74
CA LEU A 187 -2.01 -6.80 8.65
C LEU A 187 -3.53 -6.86 8.70
N VAL A 188 -4.12 -6.86 9.89
CA VAL A 188 -5.58 -6.87 10.10
C VAL A 188 -6.28 -5.74 9.35
N GLU A 189 -5.61 -4.59 9.15
CA GLU A 189 -6.15 -3.44 8.42
C GLU A 189 -6.01 -3.54 6.88
N GLN A 190 -5.27 -4.51 6.37
CA GLN A 190 -5.06 -4.78 4.94
C GLN A 190 -5.84 -6.03 4.54
N GLU A 191 -7.03 -5.82 3.95
CA GLU A 191 -7.96 -6.89 3.61
C GLU A 191 -7.33 -7.93 2.66
N GLU A 192 -6.59 -7.49 1.63
CA GLU A 192 -6.09 -8.42 0.61
C GLU A 192 -5.04 -9.39 1.13
N PHE A 193 -4.10 -8.92 1.97
CA PHE A 193 -3.07 -9.81 2.52
C PHE A 193 -3.62 -10.66 3.67
N SER A 194 -4.48 -10.10 4.52
CA SER A 194 -5.17 -10.88 5.56
C SER A 194 -5.98 -12.03 4.97
N ASP A 195 -6.66 -11.79 3.84
CA ASP A 195 -7.40 -12.81 3.11
C ASP A 195 -6.52 -13.97 2.61
N VAL A 196 -5.29 -13.67 2.16
CA VAL A 196 -4.32 -14.70 1.75
C VAL A 196 -3.91 -15.54 2.95
N LEU A 197 -3.53 -14.89 4.06
CA LEU A 197 -3.11 -15.57 5.28
C LEU A 197 -4.23 -16.47 5.82
N LEU A 198 -5.46 -15.96 5.85
CA LEU A 198 -6.62 -16.72 6.31
C LEU A 198 -6.91 -17.92 5.41
N ALA A 199 -6.87 -17.76 4.08
CA ALA A 199 -7.10 -18.87 3.15
C ALA A 199 -6.03 -19.97 3.28
N VAL A 200 -4.76 -19.59 3.45
CA VAL A 200 -3.66 -20.54 3.67
C VAL A 200 -3.78 -21.22 5.03
N PHE A 201 -4.16 -20.48 6.07
CA PHE A 201 -4.36 -21.02 7.42
C PHE A 201 -5.55 -21.99 7.47
N HIS A 202 -6.68 -21.64 6.86
CA HIS A 202 -7.84 -22.52 6.72
C HIS A 202 -7.47 -23.84 6.03
N LEU A 203 -6.71 -23.78 4.93
CA LEU A 203 -6.23 -25.00 4.26
C LEU A 203 -5.34 -25.85 5.19
N ALA A 204 -4.46 -25.21 5.97
CA ALA A 204 -3.61 -25.91 6.91
C ALA A 204 -4.41 -26.59 8.03
N ASP A 205 -5.44 -25.92 8.56
CA ASP A 205 -6.32 -26.45 9.59
C ASP A 205 -7.18 -27.59 9.05
N GLU A 206 -7.78 -27.44 7.86
CA GLU A 206 -8.51 -28.50 7.16
C GLU A 206 -7.63 -29.77 7.03
N LEU A 207 -6.41 -29.64 6.50
CA LEU A 207 -5.50 -30.78 6.37
C LEU A 207 -5.14 -31.40 7.73
N SER A 208 -5.08 -30.60 8.81
CA SER A 208 -4.73 -31.10 10.15
C SER A 208 -5.84 -31.91 10.82
N CYS A 209 -7.09 -31.73 10.40
CA CYS A 209 -8.25 -32.45 10.94
C CYS A 209 -8.38 -33.89 10.40
N ARG A 210 -7.55 -34.28 9.43
CA ARG A 210 -7.61 -35.57 8.76
C ARG A 210 -6.53 -36.51 9.31
N GLU A 211 -6.95 -37.68 9.77
CA GLU A 211 -6.02 -38.68 10.33
C GLU A 211 -5.13 -39.32 9.25
N ASN A 212 -5.64 -39.46 8.02
CA ASN A 212 -4.93 -40.04 6.89
C ASN A 212 -5.19 -39.19 5.63
N LEU A 213 -4.11 -38.71 4.98
CA LEU A 213 -4.17 -37.88 3.78
C LEU A 213 -3.93 -38.67 2.49
N VAL A 214 -3.53 -39.94 2.58
CA VAL A 214 -3.21 -40.82 1.44
C VAL A 214 -4.50 -41.40 0.85
N ASP A 215 -5.40 -41.91 1.68
CA ASP A 215 -6.61 -42.61 1.25
C ASP A 215 -7.89 -41.84 1.56
N LEU A 216 -7.94 -40.58 1.09
CA LEU A 216 -9.12 -39.74 1.25
C LEU A 216 -10.22 -40.07 0.24
N PRO A 217 -11.51 -40.07 0.65
CA PRO A 217 -12.64 -40.18 -0.27
C PRO A 217 -12.58 -39.14 -1.40
N GLN A 218 -13.09 -39.48 -2.58
CA GLN A 218 -13.07 -38.57 -3.72
C GLN A 218 -13.77 -37.24 -3.43
N THR A 219 -14.90 -37.27 -2.72
CA THR A 219 -15.65 -36.07 -2.33
C THR A 219 -14.83 -35.14 -1.44
N ASP A 220 -14.02 -35.70 -0.54
CA ASP A 220 -13.15 -34.93 0.35
C ASP A 220 -11.96 -34.33 -0.41
N ARG A 221 -11.39 -35.07 -1.37
CA ARG A 221 -10.36 -34.54 -2.28
C ARG A 221 -10.89 -33.41 -3.16
N GLU A 222 -12.14 -33.50 -3.63
CA GLU A 222 -12.78 -32.43 -4.40
C GLU A 222 -13.04 -31.18 -3.54
N HIS A 223 -13.43 -31.35 -2.28
CA HIS A 223 -13.55 -30.25 -1.32
C HIS A 223 -12.21 -29.54 -1.10
N LEU A 224 -11.16 -30.30 -0.76
CA LEU A 224 -9.81 -29.78 -0.57
C LEU A 224 -9.27 -29.09 -1.83
N ALA A 225 -9.60 -29.59 -3.03
CA ALA A 225 -9.22 -28.95 -4.29
C ALA A 225 -9.84 -27.55 -4.41
N GLY A 226 -11.07 -27.36 -3.92
CA GLY A 226 -11.73 -26.06 -3.82
C GLY A 226 -10.99 -25.09 -2.89
N ASP A 227 -10.52 -25.57 -1.74
CA ASP A 227 -9.77 -24.75 -0.78
C ASP A 227 -8.38 -24.39 -1.28
N VAL A 228 -7.66 -25.36 -1.85
CA VAL A 228 -6.38 -25.13 -2.53
C VAL A 228 -6.56 -24.11 -3.65
N LYS A 229 -7.60 -24.24 -4.48
CA LYS A 229 -7.90 -23.27 -5.55
C LYS A 229 -8.14 -21.86 -5.00
N ARG A 230 -8.88 -21.73 -3.90
CA ARG A 230 -9.17 -20.44 -3.26
C ARG A 230 -7.90 -19.79 -2.73
N ALA A 231 -7.07 -20.54 -2.01
CA ALA A 231 -5.79 -20.07 -1.48
C ALA A 231 -4.83 -19.72 -2.63
N TYR A 232 -4.73 -20.58 -3.64
CA TYR A 232 -3.85 -20.40 -4.79
C TYR A 232 -4.17 -19.13 -5.58
N ARG A 233 -5.46 -18.86 -5.86
CA ARG A 233 -5.86 -17.63 -6.55
C ARG A 233 -5.42 -16.38 -5.81
N LYS A 234 -5.77 -16.29 -4.51
CA LYS A 234 -5.43 -15.14 -3.67
C LYS A 234 -3.91 -14.97 -3.58
N LEU A 235 -3.18 -16.08 -3.40
CA LEU A 235 -1.73 -16.08 -3.33
C LEU A 235 -1.07 -15.59 -4.63
N LEU A 236 -1.58 -16.04 -5.78
CA LEU A 236 -1.06 -15.67 -7.10
C LEU A 236 -1.31 -14.19 -7.42
N GLU A 237 -2.51 -13.68 -7.11
CA GLU A 237 -2.82 -12.25 -7.26
C GLU A 237 -1.92 -11.39 -6.36
N GLN A 238 -1.76 -11.78 -5.09
CA GLN A 238 -0.92 -11.05 -4.14
C GLN A 238 0.56 -11.12 -4.49
N TRP A 239 1.02 -12.22 -5.09
CA TRP A 239 2.38 -12.38 -5.57
C TRP A 239 2.73 -11.36 -6.65
N LEU A 240 1.84 -11.14 -7.63
CA LEU A 240 2.05 -10.13 -8.67
C LEU A 240 2.11 -8.70 -8.08
N VAL A 241 1.24 -8.40 -7.09
CA VAL A 241 1.29 -7.12 -6.36
C VAL A 241 2.64 -6.95 -5.64
N TYR A 242 3.06 -7.98 -4.93
CA TYR A 242 4.32 -8.00 -4.19
C TYR A 242 5.54 -7.80 -5.11
N LEU A 243 5.60 -8.50 -6.25
CA LEU A 243 6.69 -8.35 -7.21
C LEU A 243 6.73 -6.95 -7.84
N MET A 244 5.57 -6.39 -8.18
CA MET A 244 5.50 -5.01 -8.68
C MET A 244 6.05 -4.01 -7.65
N HIS A 245 5.70 -4.20 -6.38
CA HIS A 245 6.24 -3.38 -5.29
C HIS A 245 7.76 -3.55 -5.12
N LEU A 246 8.27 -4.79 -5.13
CA LEU A 246 9.72 -5.04 -5.07
C LEU A 246 10.45 -4.36 -6.22
N LYS A 247 9.90 -4.39 -7.44
CA LYS A 247 10.53 -3.76 -8.59
C LYS A 247 10.77 -2.26 -8.37
N VAL A 248 9.78 -1.56 -7.79
CA VAL A 248 9.84 -0.11 -7.59
C VAL A 248 10.74 0.26 -6.41
N HIS A 249 10.70 -0.49 -5.31
CA HIS A 249 11.33 -0.09 -4.06
C HIS A 249 12.57 -0.89 -3.67
N TYR A 250 12.71 -2.13 -4.16
CA TYR A 250 13.78 -3.06 -3.78
C TYR A 250 14.30 -3.86 -5.00
N PRO A 251 14.96 -3.21 -5.98
CA PRO A 251 15.35 -3.86 -7.25
C PRO A 251 16.22 -5.12 -7.09
N TYR A 252 17.05 -5.18 -6.04
CA TYR A 252 17.86 -6.35 -5.73
C TYR A 252 17.00 -7.56 -5.32
N LEU A 253 16.01 -7.34 -4.45
CA LEU A 253 15.06 -8.39 -4.05
C LEU A 253 14.16 -8.81 -5.22
N PHE A 254 13.77 -7.86 -6.08
CA PHE A 254 13.04 -8.17 -7.30
C PHE A 254 13.83 -9.09 -8.23
N SER A 255 15.12 -8.80 -8.44
CA SER A 255 16.01 -9.66 -9.25
C SER A 255 16.15 -11.07 -8.69
N LEU A 256 16.23 -11.21 -7.36
CA LEU A 256 16.21 -12.53 -6.71
C LEU A 256 14.87 -13.24 -6.92
N ALA A 257 13.76 -12.54 -6.70
CA ALA A 257 12.42 -13.09 -6.84
C ALA A 257 12.10 -13.54 -8.28
N VAL A 258 12.58 -12.82 -9.29
CA VAL A 258 12.47 -13.21 -10.70
C VAL A 258 13.25 -14.50 -10.98
N ARG A 259 14.45 -14.67 -10.40
CA ARG A 259 15.24 -15.90 -10.55
C ARG A 259 14.66 -17.11 -9.80
N GLN A 260 13.88 -16.85 -8.76
CA GLN A 260 13.15 -17.86 -7.99
C GLN A 260 11.70 -18.00 -8.45
N ASN A 261 11.36 -17.57 -9.67
CA ASN A 261 9.99 -17.60 -10.16
C ASN A 261 9.45 -19.05 -10.10
N PRO A 262 8.36 -19.32 -9.36
CA PRO A 262 7.85 -20.67 -9.16
C PRO A 262 7.29 -21.29 -10.46
N PHE A 263 7.03 -20.48 -11.48
CA PHE A 263 6.49 -20.91 -12.77
C PHE A 263 7.55 -21.17 -13.84
N ASP A 264 8.82 -20.84 -13.55
CA ASP A 264 9.95 -21.08 -14.44
C ASP A 264 10.59 -22.45 -14.13
N PRO A 265 10.52 -23.45 -15.03
CA PRO A 265 11.15 -24.75 -14.84
C PRO A 265 12.67 -24.68 -14.73
N GLN A 266 13.30 -23.61 -15.23
CA GLN A 266 14.74 -23.37 -15.20
C GLN A 266 15.18 -22.42 -14.08
N ALA A 267 14.27 -22.06 -13.17
CA ALA A 267 14.56 -21.16 -12.07
C ALA A 267 15.79 -21.61 -11.28
N ASN A 268 16.83 -20.76 -11.26
CA ASN A 268 18.04 -21.00 -10.49
C ASN A 268 18.43 -19.72 -9.73
N PRO A 269 18.55 -19.76 -8.39
CA PRO A 269 18.93 -18.58 -7.60
C PRO A 269 20.39 -18.13 -7.84
N VAL A 270 21.25 -18.97 -8.43
CA VAL A 270 22.68 -18.68 -8.64
C VAL A 270 22.87 -17.70 -9.81
N VAL A 271 23.66 -16.64 -9.59
CA VAL A 271 24.15 -15.77 -10.69
C VAL A 271 25.34 -16.47 -11.34
N SER A 272 25.18 -17.03 -12.54
CA SER A 272 26.33 -17.35 -13.38
C SER A 272 26.90 -16.04 -13.93
N LYS A 273 28.20 -15.80 -13.70
CA LYS A 273 28.94 -14.66 -14.28
C LYS A 273 29.03 -14.77 -15.79
#